data_AF-A0A6M8U5P8-F1
#
_entry.id   AF-A0A6M8U5P8-F1
#
_cell.length_a   1.000
_cell.length_b   1.000
_cell.length_c   1.000
_cell.angle_alpha   90.00
_cell.angle_beta   90.00
_cell.angle_gamma   90.00
#
_symmetry.space_group_name_H-M   'P 1'
#
loop_
_entity.id
_entity.type
_entity.pdbx_description
1 polymer ?
#
loop_
_entity_poly.entity_id
_entity_poly.type
_entity_poly.pdbx_seq_one_letter_code
_entity_poly.pdbx_strand_id
1 'polypeptide(L)'
;MKYRIELEYAPFPLDKLWLDVRLTERGVIDETDDRFGFGAVYSSRDAREYKFSLYESFETIAGLDWLESEYAAGELHILKQRLAVGSEHLFKDAGESYHYKIKKITQYT
;
A
#
# COMPACT_ATOMS: atom_id res chain seq x y z
N MET A 1 -6.62 8.49 13.70
CA MET A 1 -7.64 7.45 13.44
C MET A 1 -7.08 6.48 12.41
N LYS A 2 -7.39 5.18 12.51
CA LYS A 2 -6.87 4.16 11.59
C LYS A 2 -7.84 3.88 10.45
N TYR A 3 -7.29 3.58 9.29
CA TYR A 3 -8.03 3.34 8.06
C TYR A 3 -7.49 2.09 7.37
N ARG A 4 -8.41 1.28 6.85
CA ARG A 4 -8.14 0.19 5.92
C ARG A 4 -8.38 0.69 4.51
N ILE A 5 -7.36 0.63 3.68
CA ILE A 5 -7.42 1.01 2.27
C ILE A 5 -7.28 -0.26 1.45
N GLU A 6 -8.29 -0.62 0.70
CA GLU A 6 -8.27 -1.78 -0.20
C GLU A 6 -8.07 -1.28 -1.63
N LEU A 7 -7.08 -1.84 -2.31
CA LEU A 7 -6.74 -1.55 -3.69
C LEU A 7 -6.86 -2.82 -4.53
N GLU A 8 -7.24 -2.65 -5.79
CA GLU A 8 -7.38 -3.73 -6.76
C GLU A 8 -6.48 -3.48 -7.98
N TYR A 9 -5.90 -4.55 -8.52
CA TYR A 9 -5.19 -4.50 -9.79
C TYR A 9 -6.13 -4.95 -10.92
N ALA A 10 -6.52 -4.03 -11.81
CA ALA A 10 -7.54 -4.30 -12.81
C ALA A 10 -7.25 -5.51 -13.73
N PRO A 11 -5.99 -5.74 -14.19
CA PRO A 11 -5.67 -6.91 -15.02
C PRO A 11 -5.80 -8.26 -14.29
N PHE A 12 -5.57 -8.28 -12.97
CA PHE A 12 -5.72 -9.48 -12.15
C PHE A 12 -6.53 -9.15 -10.90
N PRO A 13 -7.87 -9.18 -10.96
CA PRO A 13 -8.74 -8.75 -9.85
C PRO A 13 -8.60 -9.56 -8.55
N LEU A 14 -7.95 -10.73 -8.64
CA LEU A 14 -7.59 -11.56 -7.49
C LEU A 14 -6.37 -11.00 -6.76
N ASP A 15 -5.50 -10.26 -7.45
CA ASP A 15 -4.35 -9.59 -6.86
C ASP A 15 -4.84 -8.33 -6.14
N LYS A 16 -4.96 -8.48 -4.82
CA LYS A 16 -5.47 -7.43 -3.92
C LYS A 16 -4.33 -6.91 -3.09
N LEU A 17 -4.28 -5.59 -2.95
CA LEU A 17 -3.38 -4.89 -2.05
C LEU A 17 -4.24 -4.23 -0.98
N TRP A 18 -3.84 -4.31 0.28
CA TRP A 18 -4.49 -3.51 1.32
C TRP A 18 -3.46 -2.85 2.22
N LEU A 19 -3.86 -1.71 2.80
CA LEU A 19 -3.05 -0.92 3.72
C LEU A 19 -3.83 -0.57 4.99
N ASP A 20 -3.13 -0.60 6.11
CA ASP A 20 -3.49 -0.03 7.39
C ASP A 20 -2.63 1.19 7.69
N VAL A 21 -3.27 2.35 7.71
CA VAL A 21 -2.58 3.62 7.91
C VAL A 21 -3.40 4.55 8.77
N ARG A 22 -2.74 5.55 9.35
CA ARG A 22 -3.41 6.75 9.84
C ARG A 22 -3.51 7.75 8.68
N LEU A 23 -4.61 8.49 8.63
CA LEU A 23 -4.77 9.61 7.70
C LEU A 23 -4.85 10.92 8.47
N THR A 24 -4.23 11.95 7.91
CA THR A 24 -4.37 13.35 8.31
C THR A 24 -5.78 13.86 8.01
N GLU A 25 -6.16 15.04 8.53
CA GLU A 25 -7.44 15.70 8.23
C GLU A 25 -7.64 15.97 6.72
N ARG A 26 -6.54 16.06 5.95
CA ARG A 26 -6.57 16.27 4.50
C ARG A 26 -6.75 14.97 3.71
N GLY A 27 -6.80 13.81 4.37
CA GLY A 27 -6.89 12.49 3.73
C GLY A 27 -5.57 12.01 3.12
N VAL A 28 -4.44 12.53 3.59
CA VAL A 28 -3.09 12.06 3.25
C VAL A 28 -2.60 11.10 4.34
N ILE A 29 -1.77 10.11 4.00
CA ILE A 29 -1.13 9.23 5.00
C ILE A 29 -0.37 10.08 6.02
N ASP A 30 -0.56 9.76 7.30
CA ASP A 30 0.14 10.36 8.42
C ASP A 30 1.46 9.61 8.65
N GLU A 31 2.58 10.26 8.35
CA GLU A 31 3.93 9.71 8.32
C GLU A 31 4.71 9.99 9.62
N THR A 32 4.02 10.31 10.73
CA THR A 32 4.67 10.75 11.99
C THR A 32 5.55 9.67 12.65
N ASP A 33 5.28 8.39 12.42
CA ASP A 33 6.07 7.28 12.96
C ASP A 33 7.06 6.76 11.91
N ASP A 34 8.25 6.29 12.32
CA ASP A 34 9.24 5.63 11.44
C ASP A 34 8.61 4.50 10.59
N ARG A 35 7.65 3.79 11.20
CA ARG A 35 6.78 2.80 10.56
C ARG A 35 5.33 3.25 10.68
N PHE A 36 4.85 3.97 9.68
CA PHE A 36 3.53 4.63 9.75
C PHE A 36 2.34 3.77 9.28
N GLY A 37 2.59 2.53 8.84
CA GLY A 37 1.52 1.64 8.44
C GLY A 37 1.97 0.22 8.12
N PHE A 38 0.99 -0.61 7.81
CA PHE A 38 1.16 -2.00 7.43
C PHE A 38 0.33 -2.30 6.19
N GLY A 39 0.65 -3.38 5.50
CA GLY A 39 -0.17 -3.82 4.40
C GLY A 39 0.11 -5.25 4.01
N ALA A 40 -0.63 -5.72 3.03
CA ALA A 40 -0.31 -6.96 2.36
C ALA A 40 -0.72 -6.92 0.90
N VAL A 41 0.02 -7.66 0.09
CA VAL A 41 -0.34 -7.97 -1.29
C VAL A 41 -0.63 -9.46 -1.40
N TYR A 42 -1.78 -9.80 -1.97
CA TYR A 42 -2.08 -11.17 -2.38
C TYR A 42 -1.64 -11.36 -3.82
N SER A 43 -0.82 -12.38 -4.07
CA SER A 43 -0.41 -12.80 -5.40
C SER A 43 -1.19 -14.04 -5.81
N SER A 44 -1.95 -13.95 -6.89
CA SER A 44 -2.66 -15.11 -7.46
C SER A 44 -1.73 -16.11 -8.14
N ARG A 45 -0.48 -15.75 -8.46
CA ARG A 45 0.51 -16.63 -9.10
C ARG A 45 0.89 -17.83 -8.23
N ASP A 46 0.95 -17.61 -6.92
CA ASP A 46 1.36 -18.58 -5.91
C ASP A 46 0.33 -18.71 -4.77
N ALA A 47 -0.82 -18.05 -4.91
CA ALA A 47 -1.94 -18.05 -3.97
C ALA A 47 -1.53 -17.69 -2.53
N ARG A 48 -0.59 -16.73 -2.39
CA ARG A 48 -0.03 -16.32 -1.10
C ARG A 48 -0.24 -14.84 -0.83
N GLU A 49 -0.43 -14.51 0.45
CA GLU A 49 -0.40 -13.15 0.96
C GLU A 49 1.00 -12.82 1.52
N TYR A 50 1.56 -11.70 1.08
CA TYR A 50 2.85 -11.16 1.51
C TYR A 50 2.61 -9.88 2.30
N LYS A 51 2.97 -9.91 3.59
CA LYS A 51 2.78 -8.78 4.52
C LYS A 51 4.03 -7.91 4.61
N PHE A 52 3.82 -6.62 4.80
CA PHE A 52 4.88 -5.62 4.90
C PHE A 52 4.54 -4.52 5.89
N SER A 53 5.58 -3.81 6.34
CA SER A 53 5.45 -2.50 6.99
C SER A 53 5.84 -1.37 6.04
N LEU A 54 5.21 -0.21 6.20
CA LEU A 54 5.46 1.00 5.41
C LEU A 54 6.43 1.91 6.15
N TYR A 55 7.34 2.53 5.40
CA TYR A 55 8.27 3.57 5.88
C TYR A 55 8.47 4.64 4.80
N GLU A 56 8.92 5.84 5.18
CA GLU A 56 9.22 6.89 4.20
C GLU A 56 10.56 6.53 3.55
N SER A 57 10.53 6.21 2.25
CA SER A 57 11.76 5.91 1.49
C SER A 57 12.30 7.17 0.84
N PHE A 58 11.43 7.87 0.10
CA PHE A 58 11.80 9.10 -0.60
C PHE A 58 10.56 9.92 -0.92
N GLU A 59 10.54 11.19 -0.54
CA GLU A 59 9.47 12.19 -0.77
C GLU A 59 8.03 11.66 -0.94
N THR A 60 7.67 11.09 -2.08
CA THR A 60 6.30 10.62 -2.42
C THR A 60 6.12 9.09 -2.36
N ILE A 61 7.16 8.36 -1.95
CA ILE A 61 7.29 6.91 -2.05
C ILE A 61 7.37 6.29 -0.66
N ALA A 62 6.41 5.42 -0.37
CA ALA A 62 6.49 4.51 0.76
C ALA A 62 7.34 3.30 0.36
N GLY A 63 8.38 3.03 1.13
CA GLY A 63 9.10 1.77 1.03
C GLY A 63 8.32 0.64 1.71
N LEU A 64 8.47 -0.57 1.18
CA LEU A 64 7.86 -1.79 1.69
C LEU A 64 8.95 -2.66 2.31
N ASP A 65 8.85 -2.87 3.62
CA ASP A 65 9.71 -3.82 4.34
C ASP A 65 8.92 -5.11 4.60
N TRP A 66 9.27 -6.16 3.88
CA TRP A 66 8.58 -7.45 3.88
C TRP A 66 8.81 -8.19 5.21
N LEU A 67 7.72 -8.62 5.87
CA LEU A 67 7.81 -9.24 7.20
C LEU A 67 8.29 -10.71 7.16
N GLU A 68 8.21 -11.36 6.00
CA GLU A 68 8.42 -12.81 5.86
C GLU A 68 9.37 -13.20 4.71
N SER A 69 10.11 -12.27 4.10
CA SER A 69 10.90 -12.59 2.91
C SER A 69 12.28 -11.98 2.86
N GLU A 70 13.15 -12.63 2.08
CA GLU A 70 14.44 -12.11 1.62
C GLU A 70 14.29 -11.25 0.34
N TYR A 71 13.06 -10.83 -0.01
CA TYR A 71 12.83 -10.06 -1.23
C TYR A 71 13.37 -8.64 -1.10
N ALA A 72 13.79 -8.08 -2.24
CA ALA A 72 14.14 -6.67 -2.32
C ALA A 72 12.96 -5.81 -1.85
N ALA A 73 13.26 -4.67 -1.21
CA ALA A 73 12.25 -3.73 -0.79
C ALA A 73 11.42 -3.28 -2.00
N GLY A 74 10.10 -3.35 -1.87
CA GLY A 74 9.18 -2.81 -2.87
C GLY A 74 8.91 -1.32 -2.64
N GLU A 75 8.23 -0.69 -3.60
CA GLU A 75 7.85 0.72 -3.54
C GLU A 75 6.35 0.91 -3.76
N LEU A 76 5.75 1.85 -3.04
CA LEU A 76 4.39 2.29 -3.26
C LEU A 76 4.33 3.83 -3.33
N HIS A 77 3.98 4.34 -4.51
CA HIS A 77 3.85 5.78 -4.78
C HIS A 77 2.48 6.28 -4.33
N ILE A 78 2.35 6.56 -3.03
CA ILE A 78 1.08 6.90 -2.39
C ILE A 78 1.17 8.06 -1.39
N LEU A 79 2.38 8.48 -1.03
CA LEU A 79 2.58 9.51 -0.01
C LEU A 79 2.33 10.91 -0.56
N LYS A 80 2.06 11.86 0.34
CA LYS A 80 1.84 13.28 0.02
C LYS A 80 0.67 13.55 -0.96
N GLN A 81 -0.20 12.58 -1.16
CA GLN A 81 -1.39 12.66 -2.00
C GLN A 81 -2.65 12.40 -1.19
N ARG A 82 -3.75 13.08 -1.55
CA ARG A 82 -5.06 12.80 -0.94
C ARG A 82 -5.59 11.48 -1.49
N LEU A 83 -5.89 10.54 -0.60
CA LEU A 83 -6.42 9.24 -0.97
C LEU A 83 -7.93 9.32 -1.18
N ALA A 84 -8.39 8.76 -2.31
CA ALA A 84 -9.80 8.77 -2.69
C ALA A 84 -10.14 7.47 -3.41
N VAL A 85 -11.38 7.00 -3.26
CA VAL A 85 -11.87 5.87 -4.04
C VAL A 85 -11.75 6.19 -5.53
N GLY A 86 -11.13 5.29 -6.27
CA GLY A 86 -10.87 5.40 -7.69
C GLY A 86 -9.53 5.99 -8.06
N SER A 87 -8.73 6.54 -7.13
CA SER A 87 -7.37 6.98 -7.43
C SER A 87 -6.44 5.79 -7.71
N GLU A 88 -5.49 5.99 -8.61
CA GLU A 88 -4.51 4.97 -8.99
C GLU A 88 -3.14 5.29 -8.42
N HIS A 89 -2.45 4.25 -7.97
CA HIS A 89 -1.14 4.34 -7.33
C HIS A 89 -0.21 3.28 -7.91
N LEU A 90 1.04 3.69 -8.15
CA LEU A 90 2.07 2.81 -8.68
C LEU A 90 2.69 2.00 -7.54
N PHE A 91 2.62 0.69 -7.68
CA PHE A 91 3.32 -0.30 -6.87
C PHE A 91 4.44 -0.92 -7.70
N LYS A 92 5.67 -0.92 -7.20
CA LYS A 92 6.80 -1.60 -7.85
C LYS A 92 7.35 -2.69 -6.95
N ASP A 93 7.58 -3.84 -7.55
CA ASP A 93 8.17 -4.99 -6.87
C ASP A 93 8.98 -5.82 -7.86
N ALA A 94 10.16 -6.28 -7.45
CA ALA A 94 11.07 -7.11 -8.25
C ALA A 94 11.35 -6.60 -9.69
N GLY A 95 11.35 -5.28 -9.91
CA GLY A 95 11.55 -4.66 -11.23
C GLY A 95 10.29 -4.55 -12.10
N GLU A 96 9.16 -5.08 -11.63
CA GLU A 96 7.85 -4.97 -12.26
C GLU A 96 7.08 -3.76 -11.71
N SER A 97 6.13 -3.26 -12.50
CA SER A 97 5.33 -2.07 -12.18
C SER A 97 3.84 -2.34 -12.36
N TYR A 98 3.06 -2.07 -11.31
CA TYR A 98 1.64 -2.37 -11.23
C TYR A 98 0.86 -1.12 -10.79
N HIS A 99 -0.21 -0.79 -11.50
CA HIS A 99 -1.09 0.33 -11.15
C HIS A 99 -2.31 -0.19 -10.38
N TYR A 100 -2.33 0.03 -9.08
CA TYR A 100 -3.42 -0.36 -8.21
C TYR A 100 -4.42 0.78 -8.05
N LYS A 101 -5.71 0.47 -8.12
CA LYS A 101 -6.80 1.43 -7.93
C LYS A 101 -7.41 1.28 -6.55
N ILE A 102 -7.60 2.38 -5.82
CA ILE A 102 -8.31 2.34 -4.53
C ILE A 102 -9.77 1.97 -4.77
N LYS A 103 -10.18 0.83 -4.21
CA LYS A 103 -11.55 0.33 -4.27
C LYS A 103 -12.38 0.82 -3.09
N LYS A 104 -11.79 0.83 -1.89
CA LYS A 104 -12.51 1.08 -0.65
C LYS A 104 -11.60 1.69 0.40
N ILE A 105 -12.12 2.64 1.16
CA ILE A 105 -11.47 3.22 2.33
C ILE A 105 -12.44 3.03 3.50
N THR A 106 -12.03 2.30 4.53
CA THR A 106 -12.85 1.98 5.71
C THR A 106 -12.16 2.52 6.96
N GLN A 107 -12.83 3.39 7.70
CA GLN A 107 -12.36 3.84 9.00
C GLN A 107 -12.63 2.76 10.06
N TYR A 108 -11.68 2.53 10.97
CA TYR A 108 -11.88 1.65 12.12
C TYR A 108 -11.19 2.20 13.38
N THR A 109 -11.59 1.67 14.54
CA THR A 109 -11.14 2.11 15.87
C THR A 109 -9.92 1.33 16.31
#